data_AF-A0A4Q1RST9-F1
#
_entry.id   AF-A0A4Q1RST9-F1
#
_cell.length_a   1.000
_cell.length_b   1.000
_cell.length_c   1.000
_cell.angle_alpha   90.00
_cell.angle_beta   90.00
_cell.angle_gamma   90.00
#
_symmetry.space_group_name_H-M   'P 1'
#
loop_
_entity.id
_entity.type
_entity.pdbx_description
1 polymer ?
#
loop_
_entity_poly.entity_id
_entity_poly.type
_entity_poly.pdbx_seq_one_letter_code
_entity_poly.pdbx_strand_id
1 'polypeptide(L)'
;MIGPEGMGLSEVERRRAEALAELGYVALAFDLHGGRYVEDPEEMLARCMPLLAHPDRMRGIGHAALDVLRAEPRADPDRTAGVAIGTVNALTTGRPGEAARIRCPVWAGVGSEDPIRPPAQREAFTAEIQAAGVDWRLVVYGGALHALHHPPVDHTVPPGVGYHPRHAQRAWRDIVALLAECLPVTD
;
A
#
# COMPACT_ATOMS: atom_id res chain seq x y z
N MET A 1 -3.84 -6.09 -6.47
CA MET A 1 -2.54 -6.41 -5.84
C MET A 1 -2.51 -5.88 -4.41
N ILE A 2 -1.68 -6.42 -3.52
CA ILE A 2 -1.45 -6.00 -2.13
C ILE A 2 0.06 -6.07 -1.91
N GLY A 3 0.67 -4.95 -1.51
CA GLY A 3 2.09 -4.90 -1.17
C GLY A 3 2.31 -5.15 0.31
N PRO A 4 3.42 -5.80 0.71
CA PRO A 4 3.71 -6.05 2.12
C PRO A 4 4.32 -4.83 2.80
N GLU A 5 4.34 -4.88 4.13
CA GLU A 5 5.23 -4.02 4.93
C GLU A 5 6.70 -4.36 4.69
N GLY A 6 7.60 -3.54 5.26
CA GLY A 6 9.05 -3.71 5.09
C GLY A 6 9.56 -5.11 5.46
N MET A 7 8.94 -5.78 6.42
CA MET A 7 9.31 -7.13 6.86
C MET A 7 9.06 -8.22 5.80
N GLY A 8 8.18 -7.97 4.83
CA GLY A 8 7.82 -8.94 3.79
C GLY A 8 6.41 -9.50 3.95
N LEU A 9 6.07 -10.46 3.09
CA LEU A 9 4.72 -11.02 3.00
C LEU A 9 4.34 -11.80 4.26
N SER A 10 3.40 -11.27 5.04
CA SER A 10 2.93 -11.85 6.30
C SER A 10 1.51 -12.42 6.17
N GLU A 11 0.99 -12.95 7.27
CA GLU A 11 -0.42 -13.37 7.37
C GLU A 11 -1.39 -12.17 7.24
N VAL A 12 -0.95 -10.95 7.51
CA VAL A 12 -1.78 -9.74 7.37
C VAL A 12 -2.15 -9.51 5.90
N GLU A 13 -1.17 -9.52 5.00
CA GLU A 13 -1.43 -9.36 3.56
C GLU A 13 -2.20 -10.54 2.99
N ARG A 14 -1.94 -11.77 3.47
CA ARG A 14 -2.67 -12.98 3.06
C ARG A 14 -4.15 -12.89 3.41
N ARG A 15 -4.49 -12.55 4.66
CA ARG A 15 -5.89 -12.36 5.09
C ARG A 15 -6.59 -11.23 4.35
N ARG A 16 -5.86 -10.17 3.96
CA ARG A 16 -6.43 -9.12 3.09
C ARG A 16 -6.72 -9.63 1.68
N ALA A 17 -5.83 -10.45 1.12
CA ALA A 17 -6.08 -11.06 -0.18
C ALA A 17 -7.29 -12.00 -0.13
N GLU A 18 -7.41 -12.80 0.93
CA GLU A 18 -8.57 -13.66 1.19
C GLU A 18 -9.85 -12.83 1.34
N ALA A 19 -9.83 -11.77 2.15
CA ALA A 19 -11.00 -10.90 2.32
C ALA A 19 -11.43 -10.20 1.02
N LEU A 20 -10.49 -9.82 0.14
CA LEU A 20 -10.81 -9.32 -1.19
C LEU A 20 -11.39 -10.42 -2.09
N ALA A 21 -10.88 -11.64 -1.99
CA ALA A 21 -11.41 -12.79 -2.73
C ALA A 21 -12.83 -13.15 -2.30
N GLU A 22 -13.15 -13.08 -1.01
CA GLU A 22 -14.52 -13.24 -0.49
C GLU A 22 -15.48 -12.18 -1.00
N LEU A 23 -14.97 -10.99 -1.33
CA LEU A 23 -15.74 -9.91 -1.96
C LEU A 23 -15.84 -10.06 -3.49
N GLY A 24 -15.27 -11.11 -4.07
CA GLY A 24 -15.32 -11.43 -5.51
C GLY A 24 -14.16 -10.87 -6.34
N TYR A 25 -13.11 -10.34 -5.72
CA TYR A 25 -11.92 -9.86 -6.43
C TYR A 25 -10.87 -10.96 -6.62
N VAL A 26 -10.15 -10.91 -7.74
CA VAL A 26 -8.85 -11.60 -7.84
C VAL A 26 -7.78 -10.74 -7.18
N ALA A 27 -7.21 -11.23 -6.08
CA ALA A 27 -6.20 -10.53 -5.32
C ALA A 27 -4.84 -11.24 -5.34
N LEU A 28 -3.77 -10.47 -5.52
CA LEU A 28 -2.38 -10.93 -5.41
C LEU A 28 -1.69 -10.17 -4.28
N ALA A 29 -1.31 -10.86 -3.21
CA ALA A 29 -0.33 -10.35 -2.26
C ALA A 29 1.07 -10.73 -2.73
N PHE A 30 1.88 -9.74 -3.11
CA PHE A 30 3.21 -9.98 -3.68
C PHE A 30 4.30 -9.91 -2.61
N ASP A 31 5.47 -10.46 -2.93
CA ASP A 31 6.58 -10.59 -1.99
C ASP A 31 7.79 -9.77 -2.45
N LEU A 32 8.34 -8.98 -1.53
CA LEU A 32 9.54 -8.16 -1.75
C LEU A 32 10.85 -8.94 -1.56
N HIS A 33 10.84 -10.02 -0.78
CA HIS A 33 12.06 -10.67 -0.28
C HIS A 33 12.29 -12.08 -0.83
N GLY A 34 11.42 -12.53 -1.75
CA GLY A 34 11.59 -13.79 -2.50
C GLY A 34 11.38 -15.04 -1.65
N GLY A 35 10.30 -15.07 -0.87
CA GLY A 35 9.87 -16.15 0.02
C GLY A 35 10.30 -15.97 1.47
N ARG A 36 10.88 -14.82 1.83
CA ARG A 36 11.46 -14.57 3.16
C ARG A 36 10.68 -13.52 3.93
N TYR A 37 10.43 -13.80 5.20
CA TYR A 37 10.03 -12.79 6.16
C TYR A 37 11.27 -12.36 6.95
N VAL A 38 11.54 -11.06 6.97
CA VAL A 38 12.73 -10.48 7.61
C VAL A 38 12.33 -9.99 8.98
N GLU A 39 12.70 -10.73 10.03
CA GLU A 39 12.32 -10.42 11.41
C GLU A 39 13.20 -9.34 12.06
N ASP A 40 14.46 -9.24 11.63
CA ASP A 40 15.40 -8.27 12.17
C ASP A 40 15.19 -6.88 11.53
N PRO A 41 14.90 -5.83 12.33
CA PRO A 41 14.66 -4.49 11.80
C PRO A 41 15.86 -3.89 11.06
N GLU A 42 17.09 -4.20 11.47
CA GLU A 42 18.30 -3.67 10.82
C GLU A 42 18.50 -4.32 9.44
N GLU A 43 18.32 -5.65 9.34
CA GLU A 43 18.32 -6.36 8.06
C GLU A 43 17.19 -5.88 7.16
N MET A 44 15.98 -5.68 7.71
CA MET A 44 14.85 -5.14 6.96
C MET A 44 15.20 -3.76 6.38
N LEU A 45 15.75 -2.85 7.18
CA LEU A 45 16.18 -1.53 6.70
C LEU A 45 17.27 -1.66 5.62
N ALA A 46 18.26 -2.51 5.83
CA ALA A 46 19.33 -2.74 4.86
C ALA A 46 18.81 -3.26 3.50
N ARG A 47 17.69 -4.00 3.50
CA ARG A 47 17.02 -4.49 2.28
C ARG A 47 16.08 -3.47 1.66
N CYS A 48 15.29 -2.79 2.48
CA CYS A 48 14.26 -1.85 2.02
C CYS A 48 14.85 -0.51 1.55
N MET A 49 15.88 0.02 2.21
CA MET A 49 16.46 1.32 1.87
C MET A 49 16.98 1.38 0.42
N PRO A 50 17.71 0.37 -0.11
CA PRO A 50 18.07 0.34 -1.53
C PRO A 50 16.87 0.30 -2.47
N LEU A 51 15.78 -0.38 -2.10
CA LEU A 51 14.56 -0.42 -2.92
C LEU A 51 13.87 0.95 -2.98
N LEU A 52 13.84 1.67 -1.86
CA LEU A 52 13.29 3.02 -1.77
C LEU A 52 14.16 4.07 -2.48
N ALA A 53 15.48 3.93 -2.41
CA ALA A 53 16.43 4.80 -3.10
C ALA A 53 16.44 4.61 -4.63
N HIS A 54 15.94 3.47 -5.14
CA HIS A 54 15.92 3.15 -6.56
C HIS A 54 14.47 2.93 -7.03
N PRO A 55 13.73 4.01 -7.36
CA PRO A 55 12.32 3.91 -7.70
C PRO A 55 12.04 3.02 -8.92
N ASP A 56 13.03 2.83 -9.81
CA ASP A 56 12.93 1.89 -10.93
C ASP A 56 12.83 0.42 -10.48
N ARG A 57 13.48 0.04 -9.37
CA ARG A 57 13.36 -1.31 -8.81
C ARG A 57 11.97 -1.55 -8.23
N MET A 58 11.45 -0.58 -7.46
CA MET A 58 10.10 -0.69 -6.91
C MET A 58 9.04 -0.76 -8.02
N ARG A 59 9.22 0.04 -9.09
CA ARG A 59 8.41 -0.08 -10.32
C ARG A 59 8.51 -1.46 -10.95
N GLY A 60 9.72 -1.99 -11.09
CA GLY A 60 9.95 -3.34 -11.63
C GLY A 60 9.19 -4.41 -10.85
N ILE A 61 9.22 -4.34 -9.51
CA ILE A 61 8.47 -5.25 -8.64
C ILE A 61 6.95 -5.07 -8.85
N GLY A 62 6.47 -3.83 -8.88
CA GLY A 62 5.06 -3.53 -9.13
C GLY A 62 4.56 -4.04 -10.49
N HIS A 63 5.36 -3.87 -11.55
CA HIS A 63 5.04 -4.40 -12.88
C HIS A 63 5.06 -5.93 -12.91
N ALA A 64 6.06 -6.57 -12.28
CA ALA A 64 6.10 -8.02 -12.20
C ALA A 64 4.88 -8.60 -11.47
N ALA A 65 4.46 -7.96 -10.36
CA ALA A 65 3.23 -8.34 -9.67
C ALA A 65 1.98 -8.12 -10.54
N LEU A 66 1.94 -7.04 -11.31
CA LEU A 66 0.82 -6.75 -12.22
C LEU A 66 0.74 -7.77 -13.35
N ASP A 67 1.88 -8.17 -13.91
CA ASP A 67 1.96 -9.18 -14.97
C ASP A 67 1.46 -10.53 -14.46
N VAL A 68 1.83 -10.94 -13.25
CA VAL A 68 1.29 -12.14 -12.60
C VAL A 68 -0.22 -12.05 -12.42
N LEU A 69 -0.73 -10.92 -11.94
CA LEU A 69 -2.17 -10.73 -11.74
C LEU A 69 -2.94 -10.78 -13.07
N ARG A 70 -2.40 -10.19 -14.14
CA ARG A 70 -3.00 -10.20 -15.48
C ARG A 70 -2.96 -11.56 -16.16
N ALA A 71 -2.00 -12.42 -15.78
CA ALA A 71 -1.88 -13.76 -16.31
C ALA A 71 -2.82 -14.77 -15.63
N GLU A 72 -3.43 -14.43 -14.50
CA GLU A 72 -4.41 -15.28 -13.82
C GLU A 72 -5.71 -15.35 -14.67
N PRO A 73 -6.15 -16.55 -15.11
CA PRO A 73 -7.29 -16.70 -16.01
C PRO A 73 -8.62 -16.13 -15.49
N ARG A 74 -8.76 -16.00 -14.16
CA ARG A 74 -9.94 -15.39 -13.53
C ARG A 74 -9.91 -13.86 -13.53
N ALA A 75 -8.76 -13.25 -13.81
CA ALA A 75 -8.62 -11.80 -13.83
C ALA A 75 -9.05 -11.24 -15.19
N ASP A 76 -9.82 -10.17 -15.17
CA ASP A 76 -10.10 -9.36 -16.35
C ASP A 76 -8.93 -8.34 -16.52
N PRO A 77 -8.14 -8.46 -17.60
CA PRO A 77 -6.96 -7.62 -17.81
C PRO A 77 -7.31 -6.14 -18.05
N ASP A 78 -8.54 -5.86 -18.50
CA ASP A 78 -9.05 -4.50 -18.73
C ASP A 78 -9.67 -3.91 -17.46
N ARG A 79 -9.97 -4.75 -16.46
CA ARG A 79 -10.51 -4.35 -15.14
C ARG A 79 -9.55 -4.63 -14.00
N THR A 80 -8.28 -4.28 -14.20
CA THR A 80 -7.26 -4.43 -13.15
C THR A 80 -7.07 -3.15 -12.36
N ALA A 81 -7.15 -3.22 -11.03
CA ALA A 81 -6.66 -2.17 -10.13
C ALA A 81 -5.50 -2.65 -9.27
N GLY A 82 -4.55 -1.76 -9.02
CA GLY A 82 -3.55 -1.92 -7.98
C GLY A 82 -4.04 -1.25 -6.70
N VAL A 83 -4.05 -1.98 -5.58
CA VAL A 83 -4.23 -1.38 -4.26
C VAL A 83 -2.92 -1.54 -3.50
N ALA A 84 -2.23 -0.45 -3.23
CA ALA A 84 -1.06 -0.48 -2.37
C ALA A 84 -1.52 -0.36 -0.90
N ILE A 85 -1.90 -1.49 -0.28
CA ILE A 85 -2.12 -1.55 1.17
C ILE A 85 -0.79 -1.94 1.86
N GLY A 86 0.19 -1.05 1.76
CA GLY A 86 1.49 -1.21 2.43
C GLY A 86 2.04 0.18 2.77
N THR A 87 2.22 0.46 4.05
CA THR A 87 2.50 1.79 4.62
C THR A 87 3.82 2.43 4.20
N VAL A 88 4.61 1.73 3.37
CA VAL A 88 5.96 2.18 3.00
C VAL A 88 6.00 2.98 1.69
N ASN A 89 4.94 3.06 0.87
CA ASN A 89 4.98 3.81 -0.41
C ASN A 89 3.80 4.74 -0.72
N ALA A 90 2.75 4.78 0.10
CA ALA A 90 1.52 5.50 -0.26
C ALA A 90 1.67 7.04 -0.35
N LEU A 91 2.72 7.62 0.25
CA LEU A 91 2.96 9.07 0.28
C LEU A 91 4.38 9.46 -0.18
N THR A 92 5.01 8.62 -1.00
CA THR A 92 6.30 8.96 -1.61
C THR A 92 6.03 9.64 -2.95
N THR A 93 6.56 10.85 -3.14
CA THR A 93 6.54 11.55 -4.43
C THR A 93 7.42 10.82 -5.44
N GLY A 94 6.95 10.73 -6.69
CA GLY A 94 7.70 10.07 -7.76
C GLY A 94 8.84 10.95 -8.29
N ARG A 95 9.45 10.54 -9.41
CA ARG A 95 10.26 11.49 -10.21
C ARG A 95 9.33 12.58 -10.76
N PRO A 96 9.81 13.83 -10.96
CA PRO A 96 8.98 14.89 -11.53
C PRO A 96 8.21 14.45 -12.79
N GLY A 97 6.89 14.65 -12.77
CA GLY A 97 6.00 14.27 -13.87
C GLY A 97 5.55 12.81 -13.87
N GLU A 98 6.00 11.96 -12.95
CA GLU A 98 5.51 10.58 -12.86
C GLU A 98 4.04 10.50 -12.46
N ALA A 99 3.57 11.38 -11.58
CA ALA A 99 2.15 11.44 -11.21
C ALA A 99 1.22 11.64 -12.41
N ALA A 100 1.66 12.31 -13.48
CA ALA A 100 0.87 12.48 -14.72
C ALA A 100 0.62 11.16 -15.49
N ARG A 101 1.31 10.08 -15.12
CA ARG A 101 1.10 8.74 -15.68
C ARG A 101 0.07 7.93 -14.90
N ILE A 102 -0.41 8.43 -13.75
CA ILE A 102 -1.44 7.76 -12.97
C ILE A 102 -2.78 7.92 -13.69
N ARG A 103 -3.45 6.79 -13.94
CA ARG A 103 -4.70 6.73 -14.72
C ARG A 103 -5.88 6.18 -13.93
N CYS A 104 -5.71 5.99 -12.62
CA CYS A 104 -6.74 5.50 -11.71
C CYS A 104 -6.85 6.41 -10.49
N PRO A 105 -7.99 6.39 -9.77
CA PRO A 105 -8.11 7.07 -8.49
C PRO A 105 -7.07 6.60 -7.47
N VAL A 106 -6.62 7.52 -6.63
CA VAL A 106 -5.61 7.27 -5.58
C VAL A 106 -6.22 7.55 -4.21
N TRP A 107 -6.14 6.57 -3.31
CA TRP A 107 -6.43 6.78 -1.90
C TRP A 107 -5.17 6.55 -1.07
N ALA A 108 -4.94 7.44 -0.10
CA ALA A 108 -3.87 7.32 0.88
C ALA A 108 -4.41 7.55 2.30
N GLY A 109 -3.96 6.72 3.23
CA GLY A 109 -4.28 6.83 4.65
C GLY A 109 -3.02 6.97 5.50
N VAL A 110 -3.01 7.92 6.44
CA VAL A 110 -1.84 8.21 7.29
C VAL A 110 -2.26 8.57 8.71
N GLY A 111 -1.48 8.17 9.70
CA GLY A 111 -1.70 8.56 11.10
C GLY A 111 -1.31 10.02 11.36
N SER A 112 -2.05 10.76 12.20
CA SER A 112 -1.67 12.15 12.52
C SER A 112 -0.31 12.22 13.22
N GLU A 113 0.00 11.23 14.06
CA GLU A 113 1.20 11.14 14.88
C GLU A 113 2.32 10.32 14.21
N ASP A 114 2.16 9.98 12.92
CA ASP A 114 3.17 9.26 12.14
C ASP A 114 4.43 10.15 11.94
N PRO A 115 5.57 9.84 12.60
CA PRO A 115 6.78 10.63 12.46
C PRO A 115 7.57 10.27 11.19
N ILE A 116 7.24 9.14 10.55
CA ILE A 116 7.86 8.67 9.30
C ILE A 116 7.23 9.40 8.11
N ARG A 117 5.94 9.77 8.20
CA ARG A 117 5.20 10.56 7.21
C ARG A 117 4.73 11.90 7.79
N PRO A 118 5.64 12.87 8.01
CA PRO A 118 5.29 14.16 8.61
C PRO A 118 4.35 14.98 7.71
N PRO A 119 3.64 15.99 8.27
CA PRO A 119 2.69 16.82 7.51
C PRO A 119 3.26 17.39 6.22
N ALA A 120 4.49 17.90 6.23
CA ALA A 120 5.14 18.45 5.03
C ALA A 120 5.24 17.43 3.87
N GLN A 121 5.44 16.14 4.17
CA GLN A 121 5.47 15.11 3.14
C GLN A 121 4.07 14.80 2.59
N ARG A 122 3.04 14.87 3.45
CA ARG A 122 1.64 14.71 3.05
C ARG A 122 1.27 15.85 2.09
N GLU A 123 1.61 17.07 2.45
CA GLU A 123 1.37 18.26 1.62
C GLU A 123 2.08 18.14 0.26
N ALA A 124 3.37 17.79 0.25
CA ALA A 124 4.13 17.60 -0.98
C ALA A 124 3.51 16.54 -1.91
N PHE A 125 3.10 15.39 -1.34
CA PHE A 125 2.41 14.33 -2.08
C PHE A 125 1.09 14.84 -2.67
N THR A 126 0.24 15.47 -1.86
CA THR A 126 -1.05 15.97 -2.36
C THR A 126 -0.89 17.05 -3.41
N ALA A 127 0.10 17.93 -3.29
CA ALA A 127 0.41 18.94 -4.30
C ALA A 127 0.82 18.32 -5.64
N GLU A 128 1.67 17.28 -5.63
CA GLU A 128 2.08 16.57 -6.85
C GLU A 128 0.90 15.89 -7.53
N ILE A 129 0.13 15.09 -6.78
CA ILE A 129 -1.01 14.32 -7.31
C ILE A 129 -2.10 15.28 -7.82
N GLN A 130 -2.36 16.38 -7.10
CA GLN A 130 -3.29 17.42 -7.52
C GLN A 130 -2.83 18.10 -8.82
N ALA A 131 -1.55 18.46 -8.94
CA ALA A 131 -1.00 19.10 -10.14
C ALA A 131 -1.05 18.17 -11.36
N ALA A 132 -1.02 16.85 -11.15
CA ALA A 132 -1.19 15.86 -12.20
C ALA A 132 -2.65 15.66 -12.65
N GLY A 133 -3.63 16.28 -11.98
CA GLY A 133 -5.06 16.14 -12.30
C GLY A 133 -5.64 14.75 -11.98
N VAL A 134 -4.99 14.01 -11.08
CA VAL A 134 -5.43 12.69 -10.63
C VAL A 134 -6.61 12.85 -9.67
N ASP A 135 -7.59 11.94 -9.73
CA ASP A 135 -8.62 11.85 -8.67
C ASP A 135 -7.97 11.24 -7.41
N TRP A 136 -7.99 11.96 -6.30
CA TRP A 136 -7.30 11.53 -5.09
C TRP A 136 -8.04 11.83 -3.80
N ARG A 137 -7.78 11.00 -2.79
CA ARG A 137 -8.27 11.14 -1.41
C ARG A 137 -7.12 10.89 -0.44
N LEU A 138 -6.91 11.80 0.52
CA LEU A 138 -6.02 11.60 1.66
C LEU A 138 -6.85 11.59 2.95
N VAL A 139 -6.69 10.56 3.77
CA VAL A 139 -7.33 10.47 5.09
C VAL A 139 -6.26 10.52 6.18
N VAL A 140 -6.38 11.51 7.06
CA VAL A 140 -5.52 11.65 8.25
C VAL A 140 -6.26 11.09 9.47
N TYR A 141 -5.73 10.02 10.04
CA TYR A 141 -6.29 9.33 11.19
C TYR A 141 -5.72 9.90 12.50
N GLY A 142 -6.52 10.71 13.19
CA GLY A 142 -6.12 11.36 14.45
C GLY A 142 -5.67 10.37 15.54
N GLY A 143 -4.49 10.60 16.12
CA GLY A 143 -3.89 9.78 17.17
C GLY A 143 -3.23 8.47 16.69
N ALA A 144 -3.25 8.18 15.39
CA ALA A 144 -2.57 7.01 14.84
C ALA A 144 -1.10 7.29 14.52
N LEU A 145 -0.27 6.26 14.71
CA LEU A 145 1.14 6.19 14.35
C LEU A 145 1.33 5.63 12.93
N HIS A 146 2.59 5.41 12.53
CA HIS A 146 2.91 4.66 11.32
C HIS A 146 2.41 3.21 11.41
N ALA A 147 2.14 2.59 10.26
CA ALA A 147 1.60 1.23 10.15
C ALA A 147 0.34 0.97 11.01
N LEU A 148 -0.53 1.98 11.17
CA LEU A 148 -1.76 1.92 11.99
C LEU A 148 -2.67 0.73 11.72
N HIS A 149 -2.56 0.14 10.52
CA HIS A 149 -3.38 -0.96 10.06
C HIS A 149 -2.80 -2.33 10.37
N HIS A 150 -1.53 -2.41 10.75
CA HIS A 150 -0.81 -3.65 10.98
C HIS A 150 -1.07 -4.10 12.42
N PRO A 151 -1.67 -5.27 12.66
CA PRO A 151 -1.92 -5.79 14.00
C PRO A 151 -0.64 -5.88 14.84
N PRO A 152 -0.77 -5.99 16.18
CA PRO A 152 0.37 -6.20 17.06
C PRO A 152 1.14 -7.46 16.65
N VAL A 153 2.46 -7.38 16.80
CA VAL A 153 3.41 -8.44 16.47
C VAL A 153 4.19 -8.84 17.72
N ASP A 154 4.69 -10.06 17.76
CA ASP A 154 5.43 -10.61 18.91
C ASP A 154 6.93 -10.24 18.90
N HIS A 155 7.26 -9.05 18.39
CA HIS A 155 8.61 -8.50 18.37
C HIS A 155 8.57 -6.99 18.60
N THR A 156 9.73 -6.44 18.95
CA THR A 156 9.88 -5.00 19.19
C THR A 156 9.61 -4.22 17.91
N VAL A 157 8.65 -3.30 17.96
CA VAL A 157 8.38 -2.35 16.88
C VAL A 157 9.20 -1.06 17.06
N PRO A 158 9.68 -0.43 15.97
CA PRO A 158 10.37 0.86 16.07
C PRO A 158 9.49 1.95 16.69
N PRO A 159 10.09 2.94 17.40
CA PRO A 159 9.36 4.11 17.88
C PRO A 159 8.59 4.81 16.74
N GLY A 160 7.34 5.19 16.99
CA GLY A 160 6.50 5.85 15.99
C GLY A 160 5.75 4.90 15.05
N VAL A 161 5.88 3.57 15.23
CA VAL A 161 5.10 2.53 14.55
C VAL A 161 4.13 1.92 15.54
N GLY A 162 2.86 1.77 15.19
CA GLY A 162 1.89 1.16 16.10
C GLY A 162 0.50 0.95 15.53
N TYR A 163 -0.09 -0.19 15.90
CA TYR A 163 -1.45 -0.56 15.54
C TYR A 163 -2.49 0.38 16.17
N HIS A 164 -3.49 0.80 15.38
CA HIS A 164 -4.65 1.51 15.88
C HIS A 164 -5.95 0.82 15.42
N PRO A 165 -6.58 -0.04 16.24
CA PRO A 165 -7.63 -0.96 15.79
C PRO A 165 -8.83 -0.28 15.11
N ARG A 166 -9.29 0.84 15.68
CA ARG A 166 -10.43 1.59 15.10
C ARG A 166 -10.09 2.20 13.74
N HIS A 167 -8.85 2.64 13.54
CA HIS A 167 -8.44 3.30 12.30
C HIS A 167 -7.99 2.28 11.26
N ALA A 168 -7.45 1.13 11.68
CA ALA A 168 -7.25 -0.03 10.83
C ALA A 168 -8.56 -0.47 10.15
N GLN A 169 -9.64 -0.56 10.93
CA GLN A 169 -10.95 -0.92 10.39
C GLN A 169 -11.52 0.17 9.45
N ARG A 170 -11.33 1.45 9.78
CA ARG A 170 -11.77 2.56 8.92
C ARG A 170 -11.00 2.57 7.60
N ALA A 171 -9.67 2.49 7.65
CA ALA A 171 -8.82 2.39 6.47
C ALA A 171 -9.23 1.22 5.57
N TRP A 172 -9.51 0.05 6.15
CA TRP A 172 -9.99 -1.09 5.37
C TRP A 172 -11.32 -0.80 4.65
N ARG A 173 -12.29 -0.17 5.34
CA ARG A 173 -13.57 0.21 4.74
C ARG A 173 -13.39 1.22 3.61
N ASP A 174 -12.52 2.20 3.80
CA ASP A 174 -12.25 3.24 2.80
C ASP A 174 -11.65 2.62 1.53
N ILE A 175 -10.73 1.66 1.69
CA ILE A 175 -10.12 0.92 0.58
C ILE A 175 -11.16 0.07 -0.17
N VAL A 176 -11.97 -0.71 0.56
CA VAL A 176 -13.01 -1.55 -0.04
C VAL A 176 -14.07 -0.71 -0.74
N ALA A 177 -14.45 0.44 -0.17
CA ALA A 177 -15.40 1.35 -0.80
C ALA A 177 -14.85 1.92 -2.12
N LEU A 178 -13.58 2.33 -2.17
CA LEU A 178 -12.96 2.79 -3.41
C LEU A 178 -12.90 1.67 -4.46
N LEU A 179 -12.58 0.45 -4.04
CA LEU A 179 -12.57 -0.72 -4.93
C LEU A 179 -13.97 -0.98 -5.50
N ALA A 180 -15.01 -0.95 -4.68
CA ALA A 180 -16.38 -1.16 -5.15
C ALA A 180 -16.84 -0.05 -6.11
N GLU A 181 -16.43 1.19 -5.87
CA GLU A 181 -16.68 2.35 -6.73
C GLU A 181 -15.99 2.19 -8.10
N CYS A 182 -14.70 1.83 -8.11
CA CYS A 182 -13.89 1.77 -9.34
C CYS A 182 -14.05 0.46 -10.11
N LEU A 183 -14.24 -0.64 -9.39
CA LEU A 183 -14.29 -2.02 -9.89
C LEU A 183 -15.47 -2.73 -9.24
N PRO A 184 -16.72 -2.40 -9.64
CA PRO A 184 -17.89 -3.06 -9.10
C PRO A 184 -17.87 -4.54 -9.48
N VAL A 185 -17.93 -5.43 -8.51
CA VAL A 185 -18.08 -6.86 -8.77
C VAL A 185 -19.49 -7.07 -9.32
N THR A 186 -19.58 -7.55 -10.54
CA THR A 186 -20.85 -7.86 -11.21
C THR A 186 -21.14 -9.34 -11.06
N ASP A 187 -22.38 -9.69 -10.77
CA ASP A 187 -22.88 -11.08 -10.71
C ASP A 187 -22.76 -11.82 -12.05
#